data_AF-A0A139WU47-F1
#
_entry.id   AF-A0A139WU47-F1
#
_cell.length_a   1.000
_cell.length_b   1.000
_cell.length_c   1.000
_cell.angle_alpha   90.00
_cell.angle_beta   90.00
_cell.angle_gamma   90.00
#
_symmetry.space_group_name_H-M   'P 1'
#
loop_
_entity.id
_entity.type
_entity.pdbx_description
1 polymer ?
#
loop_
_entity_poly.entity_id
_entity_poly.type
_entity_poly.pdbx_seq_one_letter_code
_entity_poly.pdbx_strand_id
1 'polypeptide(L)'
;MDDNTKKEEFSYAYVKLLASVSGFIVTDASRALDNAGIDITIRAPGIIKGIFSPGIDAQVKCTSQDVVKDTFIKYLYQSKIIGG
;
A
#
# COMPACT_ATOMS: atom_id res chain seq x y z
N MET A 1 17.55 12.16 -12.84
CA MET A 1 16.57 11.18 -12.35
C MET A 1 16.85 9.86 -13.04
N ASP A 2 17.27 8.86 -12.29
CA ASP A 2 17.53 7.52 -12.84
C ASP A 2 16.22 6.73 -12.98
N ASP A 3 16.30 5.62 -13.71
CA ASP A 3 15.12 4.83 -14.06
C ASP A 3 14.49 4.13 -12.84
N ASN A 4 15.24 3.88 -11.75
CA ASN A 4 14.66 3.34 -10.53
C ASN A 4 13.78 4.38 -9.84
N THR A 5 14.23 5.64 -9.75
CA THR A 5 13.38 6.72 -9.21
C THR A 5 12.09 6.86 -10.03
N LYS A 6 12.17 6.79 -11.37
CA LYS A 6 10.97 6.89 -12.22
C LYS A 6 10.00 5.74 -11.97
N LYS A 7 10.53 4.53 -11.79
CA LYS A 7 9.76 3.33 -11.51
C LYS A 7 9.05 3.42 -10.15
N GLU A 8 9.73 3.94 -9.14
CA GLU A 8 9.15 4.18 -7.82
C GLU A 8 8.05 5.25 -7.88
N GLU A 9 8.33 6.42 -8.46
CA GLU A 9 7.35 7.50 -8.60
C GLU A 9 6.10 7.06 -9.37
N PHE A 10 6.26 6.30 -10.45
CA PHE A 10 5.14 5.73 -11.19
C PHE A 10 4.28 4.81 -10.30
N SER A 11 4.91 4.00 -9.46
CA SER A 11 4.21 3.08 -8.56
C SER A 11 3.38 3.84 -7.52
N TYR A 12 3.93 4.89 -6.92
CA TYR A 12 3.19 5.77 -6.01
C TYR A 12 2.02 6.47 -6.71
N ALA A 13 2.26 7.01 -7.91
CA ALA A 13 1.22 7.68 -8.69
C ALA A 13 0.07 6.73 -9.03
N TYR A 14 0.36 5.49 -9.39
CA TYR A 14 -0.65 4.47 -9.70
C TYR A 14 -1.52 4.14 -8.48
N VAL A 15 -0.92 3.95 -7.30
CA VAL A 15 -1.68 3.71 -6.06
C VAL A 15 -2.57 4.90 -5.71
N LYS A 16 -2.04 6.13 -5.82
CA LYS A 16 -2.80 7.37 -5.58
C LYS A 16 -3.99 7.52 -6.55
N LEU A 17 -3.80 7.17 -7.82
CA LEU A 17 -4.88 7.17 -8.82
C LEU A 17 -6.00 6.21 -8.41
N LEU A 18 -5.67 4.94 -8.10
CA LEU A 18 -6.64 3.93 -7.70
C LEU A 18 -7.39 4.31 -6.42
N ALA A 19 -6.67 4.86 -5.44
CA ALA A 19 -7.27 5.35 -4.21
C ALA A 19 -8.25 6.51 -4.48
N SER A 20 -7.84 7.47 -5.32
CA SER A 20 -8.68 8.63 -5.67
C SER A 20 -9.99 8.22 -6.34
N VAL A 21 -9.94 7.31 -7.33
CA VAL A 21 -11.17 6.81 -8.00
C VAL A 21 -12.05 5.97 -7.07
N SER A 22 -11.47 5.39 -6.02
CA SER A 22 -12.17 4.57 -5.02
C SER A 22 -12.59 5.35 -3.77
N GLY A 23 -12.33 6.66 -3.71
CA GLY A 23 -12.70 7.50 -2.57
C GLY A 23 -11.82 7.36 -1.33
N PHE A 24 -10.62 6.80 -1.46
CA PHE A 24 -9.63 6.72 -0.37
C PHE A 24 -8.64 7.90 -0.42
N ILE A 25 -8.08 8.22 0.73
CA ILE A 25 -7.05 9.24 0.91
C ILE A 25 -5.69 8.52 1.06
N VAL A 26 -4.68 8.95 0.30
CA VAL A 26 -3.31 8.42 0.41
C VAL A 26 -2.38 9.55 0.84
N THR A 27 -1.59 9.30 1.87
CA THR A 27 -0.57 10.22 2.37
C THR A 27 0.78 9.54 2.31
N ASP A 28 1.79 10.26 1.80
CA ASP A 28 3.16 9.80 1.83
C ASP A 28 3.67 9.79 3.28
N ALA A 29 4.40 8.73 3.63
CA ALA A 29 4.92 8.59 4.97
C ALA A 29 6.00 9.63 5.27
N SER A 30 6.07 10.04 6.54
CA SER A 30 7.22 10.82 7.01
C SER A 30 8.51 9.99 6.86
N ARG A 31 9.67 10.64 6.73
CA ARG A 31 10.98 9.94 6.66
C ARG A 31 11.21 8.95 7.81
N ALA A 32 10.67 9.21 9.00
CA ALA A 32 10.81 8.30 10.14
C ALA A 32 10.01 7.00 9.95
N LEU A 33 8.85 7.08 9.30
CA LEU A 33 7.99 5.93 9.00
C LEU A 33 8.48 5.17 7.76
N ASP A 34 8.99 5.89 6.76
CA ASP A 34 9.67 5.32 5.58
C ASP A 34 10.85 4.44 6.00
N ASN A 35 11.70 4.92 6.91
CA ASN A 35 12.77 4.12 7.50
C ASN A 35 12.28 2.86 8.26
N ALA A 36 11.01 2.83 8.67
CA ALA A 36 10.37 1.68 9.31
C ALA A 36 9.64 0.77 8.31
N GLY A 37 9.77 1.02 7.00
CA GLY A 37 9.16 0.24 5.93
C GLY A 37 7.70 0.62 5.62
N ILE A 38 7.27 1.83 5.99
CA ILE A 38 5.96 2.36 5.65
C ILE A 38 6.16 3.50 4.65
N ASP A 39 5.77 3.29 3.39
CA ASP A 39 5.96 4.29 2.35
C ASP A 39 4.72 5.21 2.23
N ILE A 40 3.53 4.64 2.46
CA ILE A 40 2.24 5.35 2.39
C ILE A 40 1.28 4.89 3.48
N THR A 41 0.35 5.78 3.83
CA THR A 41 -0.84 5.45 4.61
C THR A 41 -2.09 5.68 3.76
N ILE A 42 -2.97 4.68 3.68
CA ILE A 42 -4.25 4.75 2.97
C ILE A 42 -5.36 4.83 4.02
N ARG A 43 -6.27 5.81 3.90
CA ARG A 43 -7.41 5.99 4.81
C ARG A 43 -8.73 6.02 4.05
N ALA A 44 -9.74 5.41 4.64
CA ALA A 44 -11.11 5.56 4.20
C ALA A 44 -11.77 6.74 4.93
N PRO A 45 -12.41 7.70 4.23
CA PRO A 45 -13.13 8.77 4.90
C PRO A 45 -14.41 8.25 5.56
N GLY A 46 -14.80 8.88 6.68
CA GLY A 46 -16.05 8.58 7.37
C GLY A 46 -15.99 7.38 8.30
N ILE A 47 -17.15 6.80 8.64
CA ILE A 47 -17.25 5.65 9.55
C ILE A 47 -17.50 4.38 8.74
N ILE A 48 -16.63 3.38 8.91
CA ILE A 48 -16.81 2.05 8.34
C ILE A 48 -16.93 1.07 9.49
N LYS A 49 -18.07 0.37 9.58
CA LYS A 49 -18.34 -0.65 10.62
C LYS A 49 -18.06 -0.14 12.04
N GLY A 50 -18.39 1.12 12.32
CA GLY A 50 -18.18 1.75 13.64
C GLY A 50 -16.77 2.29 13.88
N ILE A 51 -15.83 2.13 12.95
CA ILE A 51 -14.48 2.68 13.04
C ILE A 51 -14.44 4.00 12.28
N PHE A 52 -14.07 5.08 12.98
CA PHE A 52 -13.87 6.37 12.35
C PHE A 52 -12.55 6.41 11.57
N SER A 53 -12.64 6.73 10.29
CA SER A 53 -11.55 6.92 9.35
C SER A 53 -10.49 5.80 9.39
N PRO A 54 -10.88 4.51 9.19
CA PRO A 54 -9.91 3.42 9.27
C PRO A 54 -8.80 3.60 8.24
N GLY A 55 -7.59 3.19 8.62
CA GLY A 55 -6.42 3.31 7.77
C GLY A 55 -5.52 2.09 7.82
N ILE A 56 -4.73 1.93 6.78
CA ILE A 56 -3.69 0.91 6.65
C ILE A 56 -2.37 1.59 6.25
N ASP A 57 -1.29 1.11 6.84
CA ASP A 57 0.08 1.47 6.45
C ASP A 57 0.60 0.43 5.48
N ALA A 58 1.29 0.86 4.42
CA ALA A 58 1.74 -0.01 3.35
C ALA A 58 3.14 0.34 2.84
N GLN A 59 3.86 -0.70 2.43
CA GLN A 59 5.09 -0.59 1.66
C GLN A 59 4.79 -0.84 0.17
N VAL A 60 5.22 0.07 -0.69
CA VAL A 60 5.08 0.01 -2.14
C VAL A 60 6.35 -0.58 -2.73
N LYS A 61 6.24 -1.77 -3.32
CA LYS A 61 7.34 -2.40 -4.05
C LYS A 61 6.97 -2.59 -5.51
N CYS A 62 7.90 -2.20 -6.39
CA CYS A 62 7.74 -2.41 -7.83
C CYS A 62 8.64 -3.53 -8.32
N THR A 63 8.06 -4.70 -8.62
CA THR A 63 8.79 -5.84 -9.15
C THR A 63 8.49 -6.01 -10.64
N SER A 64 9.52 -6.18 -11.47
CA SER A 64 9.34 -6.65 -12.85
C SER A 64 9.23 -8.16 -12.80
N GLN A 65 8.01 -8.67 -12.63
CA GLN A 65 7.68 -10.08 -12.83
C GLN A 65 6.73 -10.18 -14.04
N ASP A 66 6.73 -11.32 -14.72
CA ASP A 66 5.71 -11.68 -15.70
C ASP A 66 4.38 -12.01 -14.97
N VAL A 67 3.71 -10.97 -14.43
CA VAL A 67 2.47 -11.10 -13.63
C VAL A 67 1.23 -11.27 -14.52
N VAL A 68 1.36 -11.89 -15.71
CA VAL A 68 0.24 -12.06 -16.66
C VAL A 68 -0.60 -13.32 -16.38
N LYS A 69 -0.52 -13.93 -15.18
CA LYS A 69 -1.19 -15.23 -14.94
C LYS A 69 -2.25 -15.28 -13.84
N ASP A 70 -2.35 -14.31 -12.95
CA ASP A 70 -3.38 -14.38 -11.89
C ASP A 70 -4.09 -13.04 -11.68
N THR A 71 -5.41 -13.09 -11.61
CA THR A 71 -6.34 -11.97 -11.41
C THR A 71 -6.45 -11.53 -9.95
N PHE A 72 -5.61 -12.07 -9.05
CA PHE A 72 -5.64 -11.78 -7.63
C PHE A 72 -4.23 -11.65 -7.04
N ILE A 73 -4.09 -10.70 -6.12
CA ILE A 73 -2.87 -10.53 -5.31
C ILE A 73 -2.90 -11.59 -4.20
N LYS A 74 -1.97 -12.54 -4.25
CA LYS A 74 -1.83 -13.59 -3.23
C LYS A 74 -1.03 -13.04 -2.04
N TYR A 75 -1.73 -12.59 -1.00
CA TYR A 75 -1.08 -12.36 0.30
C TYR A 75 -0.89 -13.69 1.02
N LEU A 76 0.36 -14.07 1.28
CA LEU A 76 0.67 -15.19 2.18
C LEU A 76 0.52 -14.70 3.62
N TYR A 77 -0.64 -14.95 4.22
CA TYR A 77 -0.83 -14.81 5.66
C TYR A 77 -0.27 -16.06 6.35
N GLN A 78 0.80 -15.92 7.14
CA GLN A 78 1.21 -16.93 8.11
C GLN A 78 0.76 -16.47 9.51
N SER A 79 -0.35 -17.01 10.02
CA SER A 79 -0.58 -16.99 11.46
C SER A 79 0.31 -18.05 12.11
N LYS A 80 1.29 -17.64 12.90
CA LYS A 80 1.90 -18.53 13.89
C LYS A 80 0.94 -18.61 15.08
N ILE A 81 0.16 -19.68 15.16
CA ILE A 81 -0.57 -20.01 16.39
C ILE A 81 0.50 -20.39 17.42
N ILE A 82 0.73 -19.52 18.40
CA ILE A 82 1.52 -19.86 19.59
C ILE A 82 0.55 -20.58 20.51
N GLY A 83 0.47 -21.90 20.38
CA GLY A 83 -0.24 -22.76 21.32
C GLY A 83 0.72 -23.32 22.35
N GLY A 84 0.33 -23.27 23.62
CA GLY A 84 1.00 -23.92 24.76
C GLY A 84 1.25 -22.96 25.91
#